data_AF-A0A0P1AI54-F1
#
_entry.id   AF-A0A0P1AI54-F1
#
_cell.length_a   1.000
_cell.length_b   1.000
_cell.length_c   1.000
_cell.angle_alpha   90.00
_cell.angle_beta   90.00
_cell.angle_gamma   90.00
#
_symmetry.space_group_name_H-M   'P 1'
#
loop_
_entity.id
_entity.type
_entity.pdbx_description
1 polymer ?
#
loop_
_entity_poly.entity_id
_entity_poly.type
_entity_poly.pdbx_seq_one_letter_code
_entity_poly.pdbx_strand_id
1 'polypeptide(L)'
;MDIRPYDAANEDSSLEEFFRLKLYSPLLSHIIKVYDLDTSSTYQTAVAEDVASLLTTNRNDGNMISWLGMYKCDIHTKHEIEVLIGKLLTQPVTLNLAFRLHAMRSNHILDLSVRIHDDLDRYDILFGYAAFVRFNFIEHEIKRSEVVLPDFIGFMSNGINLDVKKIERLFSDERWTHKDEFIRLGLVDTNIFNNLDKDEVRLFKAAVQSRYQAKLVKEALEAISNGVSLARDYNMEALEAISNGVSLARDFNMEVTFKAMLIDEELVRQLQAVLKDERAMQSLQAMLKDGPLLLPKGVVEMKEEKVDDATKLISLIKKEDTLQLLEMFMADNEHVKILKDAVVRFTAVDDMLSSTELDTVTILQAILDDPIKVQILENALKDETHLSLFKKVLEDKEKIHKFRVELPDKTQQDALDQVFEDMNQVFSLRVALIDDGRLELLRAAVNDNEKVMDVVDFLKKKKLVNIFRSLLDSKKKINWLGAATSTHYKQVQHALQRRDRRMFAMELFNHLESLEKTKGIEP
;
A
#
# COMPACT_ATOMS: atom_id res chain seq x y z
N MET A 1 -1.67 6.41 -38.50
CA MET A 1 -1.91 7.12 -37.23
C MET A 1 -0.75 6.72 -36.33
N ASP A 2 0.35 7.48 -36.40
CA ASP A 2 1.56 7.21 -35.62
C ASP A 2 1.37 7.75 -34.21
N ILE A 3 0.79 6.93 -33.33
CA ILE A 3 0.88 7.14 -31.89
C ILE A 3 2.08 6.29 -31.47
N ARG A 4 3.20 6.93 -31.11
CA ARG A 4 4.32 6.22 -30.49
C ARG A 4 3.79 5.62 -29.19
N PRO A 5 3.92 4.31 -28.94
CA PRO A 5 3.42 3.68 -27.71
C PRO A 5 3.90 4.35 -26.41
N TYR A 6 5.04 5.05 -26.49
CA TYR A 6 5.62 5.82 -25.39
C TYR A 6 4.82 7.07 -25.01
N ASP A 7 4.21 7.78 -25.96
CA ASP A 7 3.47 9.01 -25.67
C ASP A 7 2.08 8.70 -25.03
N ALA A 8 1.55 7.50 -25.30
CA ALA A 8 0.31 7.00 -24.71
C ALA A 8 0.49 6.35 -23.32
N ALA A 9 1.71 6.34 -22.79
CA ALA A 9 2.05 5.84 -21.45
C ALA A 9 2.51 6.97 -20.50
N ASN A 10 2.27 8.24 -20.86
CA ASN A 10 2.55 9.42 -20.04
C ASN A 10 1.72 9.44 -18.75
N GLU A 11 2.19 10.16 -17.73
CA GLU A 11 1.57 10.23 -16.39
C GLU A 11 0.10 10.68 -16.42
N ASP A 12 -0.29 11.46 -17.43
CA ASP A 12 -1.66 11.98 -17.61
C ASP A 12 -2.61 11.06 -18.40
N SER A 13 -2.12 9.93 -18.94
CA SER A 13 -2.90 9.02 -19.77
C SER A 13 -3.63 7.94 -18.93
N SER A 14 -4.90 7.67 -19.27
CA SER A 14 -5.67 6.59 -18.64
C SER A 14 -5.17 5.23 -19.11
N LEU A 15 -4.81 4.36 -18.16
CA LEU A 15 -4.47 2.97 -18.42
C LEU A 15 -5.68 2.19 -18.93
N GLU A 16 -6.91 2.52 -18.52
CA GLU A 16 -8.12 1.90 -19.07
C GLU A 16 -8.16 2.04 -20.59
N GLU A 17 -7.97 3.25 -21.09
CA GLU A 17 -7.92 3.51 -22.54
C GLU A 17 -6.73 2.79 -23.20
N PHE A 18 -5.55 2.83 -22.58
CA PHE A 18 -4.36 2.13 -23.05
C PHE A 18 -4.60 0.62 -23.21
N PHE A 19 -5.28 0.00 -22.24
CA PHE A 19 -5.62 -1.42 -22.27
C PHE A 19 -6.75 -1.73 -23.25
N ARG A 20 -7.77 -0.87 -23.33
CA ARG A 20 -8.86 -0.98 -24.31
C ARG A 20 -8.33 -0.95 -25.74
N LEU A 21 -7.35 -0.09 -26.02
CA LEU A 21 -6.67 0.02 -27.31
C LEU A 21 -5.62 -1.07 -27.55
N LYS A 22 -5.41 -1.99 -26.59
CA LYS A 22 -4.42 -3.07 -26.65
C LYS A 22 -2.97 -2.60 -26.85
N LEU A 23 -2.65 -1.39 -26.40
CA LEU A 23 -1.30 -0.82 -26.53
C LEU A 23 -0.29 -1.51 -25.59
N TYR A 24 -0.77 -2.27 -24.59
CA TYR A 24 0.10 -3.09 -23.74
C TYR A 24 0.86 -4.16 -24.52
N SER A 25 0.29 -4.75 -25.59
CA SER A 25 0.94 -5.86 -26.29
C SER A 25 2.24 -5.42 -26.99
N PRO A 26 2.25 -4.36 -27.84
CA PRO A 26 3.52 -3.88 -28.40
C PRO A 26 4.50 -3.39 -27.34
N LEU A 27 4.02 -2.87 -26.20
CA LEU A 27 4.88 -2.49 -25.08
C LEU A 27 5.54 -3.72 -24.43
N LEU A 28 4.77 -4.76 -24.08
CA LEU A 28 5.27 -6.00 -23.51
C LEU A 28 6.29 -6.67 -24.45
N SER A 29 5.94 -6.78 -25.73
CA SER A 29 6.84 -7.28 -26.77
C SER A 29 8.15 -6.50 -26.84
N HIS A 30 8.12 -5.17 -26.66
CA HIS A 30 9.34 -4.35 -26.62
C HIS A 30 10.16 -4.62 -25.35
N ILE A 31 9.52 -4.60 -24.17
CA ILE A 31 10.19 -4.88 -22.88
C ILE A 31 10.90 -6.24 -22.91
N ILE A 32 10.23 -7.28 -23.40
CA ILE A 32 10.79 -8.64 -23.50
C ILE A 32 12.04 -8.62 -24.41
N LYS A 33 11.95 -7.98 -25.58
CA LYS A 33 13.10 -7.86 -26.51
C LYS A 33 14.28 -7.14 -25.88
N VAL A 34 14.05 -6.10 -25.08
CA VAL A 34 15.13 -5.35 -24.42
C VAL A 34 15.81 -6.22 -23.35
N TYR A 35 15.06 -7.04 -22.62
CA TYR A 35 15.61 -8.04 -21.70
C TYR A 35 16.41 -9.14 -22.41
N ASP A 36 16.04 -9.48 -23.65
CA ASP A 36 16.73 -10.51 -24.46
C ASP A 36 18.03 -10.02 -25.10
N LEU A 37 18.35 -8.73 -25.03
CA LEU A 37 19.60 -8.22 -25.56
C LEU A 37 20.77 -8.76 -24.72
N ASP A 38 21.60 -9.60 -25.33
CA ASP A 38 22.85 -10.10 -24.74
C ASP A 38 23.82 -8.94 -24.54
N THR A 39 23.84 -8.42 -23.32
CA THR A 39 24.46 -7.15 -22.94
C THR A 39 25.11 -7.29 -21.57
N SER A 40 25.95 -6.31 -21.20
CA SER A 40 26.62 -6.34 -19.89
C SER A 40 25.62 -6.34 -18.73
N SER A 41 26.01 -6.91 -17.59
CA SER A 41 25.18 -6.95 -16.38
C SER A 41 24.74 -5.55 -15.90
N THR A 42 25.57 -4.53 -16.12
CA THR A 42 25.23 -3.13 -15.83
C THR A 42 24.06 -2.63 -16.69
N TYR A 43 24.04 -2.96 -17.99
CA TYR A 43 22.94 -2.59 -18.87
C TYR A 43 21.65 -3.31 -18.48
N GLN A 44 21.72 -4.61 -18.19
CA GLN A 44 20.55 -5.37 -17.74
C GLN A 44 19.97 -4.83 -16.41
N THR A 45 20.83 -4.36 -15.50
CA THR A 45 20.38 -3.72 -14.26
C THR A 45 19.65 -2.41 -14.55
N ALA A 46 20.19 -1.57 -15.44
CA ALA A 46 19.54 -0.31 -15.83
C ALA A 46 18.19 -0.56 -16.51
N VAL A 47 18.11 -1.52 -17.43
CA VAL A 47 16.85 -1.96 -18.05
C VAL A 47 15.85 -2.40 -16.99
N ALA A 48 16.28 -3.19 -16.01
CA ALA A 48 15.39 -3.67 -14.95
C ALA A 48 14.89 -2.54 -14.05
N GLU A 49 15.71 -1.52 -13.77
CA GLU A 49 15.30 -0.30 -13.08
C GLU A 49 14.26 0.50 -13.88
N ASP A 50 14.49 0.68 -15.18
CA ASP A 50 13.56 1.39 -16.08
C ASP A 50 12.21 0.65 -16.20
N VAL A 51 12.24 -0.68 -16.35
CA VAL A 51 11.04 -1.51 -16.38
C VAL A 51 10.32 -1.47 -15.04
N ALA A 52 11.04 -1.55 -13.92
CA ALA A 52 10.44 -1.42 -12.61
C ALA A 52 9.73 -0.07 -12.45
N SER A 53 10.37 1.03 -12.88
CA SER A 53 9.77 2.35 -12.89
C SER A 53 8.50 2.37 -13.75
N LEU A 54 8.59 1.96 -15.03
CA LEU A 54 7.45 1.94 -15.95
C LEU A 54 6.24 1.17 -15.39
N LEU A 55 6.49 0.02 -14.78
CA LEU A 55 5.47 -0.86 -14.22
C LEU A 55 4.79 -0.29 -12.97
N THR A 56 5.49 0.53 -12.20
CA THR A 56 5.05 1.01 -10.87
C THR A 56 4.69 2.48 -10.81
N THR A 57 5.05 3.28 -11.82
CA THR A 57 4.63 4.69 -11.91
C THR A 57 3.11 4.79 -11.90
N ASN A 58 2.60 5.65 -11.03
CA ASN A 58 1.18 5.92 -10.88
C ASN A 58 0.65 6.76 -12.03
N ARG A 59 -0.57 6.44 -12.43
CA ARG A 59 -1.38 7.15 -13.42
C ARG A 59 -2.79 7.31 -12.85
N ASN A 60 -3.65 8.05 -13.56
CA ASN A 60 -5.00 8.44 -13.10
C ASN A 60 -5.86 7.27 -12.57
N ASP A 61 -5.69 6.08 -13.12
CA ASP A 61 -6.46 4.86 -12.83
C ASP A 61 -5.57 3.69 -12.35
N GLY A 62 -4.41 3.99 -11.75
CA GLY A 62 -3.53 3.02 -11.10
C GLY A 62 -2.16 2.88 -11.77
N ASN A 63 -1.53 1.71 -11.64
CA ASN A 63 -0.22 1.42 -12.24
C ASN A 63 -0.28 0.21 -13.16
N MET A 64 0.66 0.14 -14.11
CA MET A 64 0.67 -0.86 -15.18
C MET A 64 0.72 -2.29 -14.65
N ILE A 65 1.47 -2.55 -13.57
CA ILE A 65 1.55 -3.90 -12.99
C ILE A 65 0.20 -4.37 -12.41
N SER A 66 -0.56 -3.50 -11.74
CA SER A 66 -1.91 -3.83 -11.26
C SER A 66 -2.83 -4.16 -12.45
N TRP A 67 -2.79 -3.34 -13.50
CA TRP A 67 -3.58 -3.58 -14.72
C TRP A 67 -3.19 -4.90 -15.40
N LEU A 68 -1.90 -5.20 -15.58
CA LEU A 68 -1.45 -6.48 -16.12
C LEU A 68 -1.88 -7.67 -15.24
N GLY A 69 -2.00 -7.47 -13.92
CA GLY A 69 -2.49 -8.47 -12.99
C GLY A 69 -3.98 -8.77 -13.13
N MET A 70 -4.81 -7.73 -13.34
CA MET A 70 -6.27 -7.82 -13.26
C MET A 70 -6.97 -7.90 -14.62
N TYR A 71 -6.33 -7.39 -15.69
CA TYR A 71 -6.98 -7.27 -16.98
C TYR A 71 -7.24 -8.63 -17.63
N LYS A 72 -8.45 -8.80 -18.17
CA LYS A 72 -8.85 -10.01 -18.90
C LYS A 72 -8.13 -10.07 -20.25
N CYS A 73 -7.11 -10.92 -20.30
CA CYS A 73 -6.23 -11.05 -21.45
C CYS A 73 -6.67 -12.19 -22.37
N ASP A 74 -6.43 -12.04 -23.67
CA ASP A 74 -6.43 -13.18 -24.60
C ASP A 74 -5.24 -14.12 -24.34
N ILE A 75 -5.24 -15.29 -24.99
CA ILE A 75 -4.22 -16.33 -24.78
C ILE A 75 -2.82 -15.82 -25.14
N HIS A 76 -2.70 -14.99 -26.19
CA HIS A 76 -1.41 -14.46 -26.62
C HIS A 76 -0.83 -13.50 -25.59
N THR A 77 -1.64 -12.55 -25.13
CA THR A 77 -1.27 -11.60 -24.07
C THR A 77 -0.93 -12.31 -22.76
N LYS A 78 -1.69 -13.36 -22.42
CA LYS A 78 -1.39 -14.20 -21.26
C LYS A 78 0.03 -14.78 -21.36
N HIS A 79 0.42 -15.27 -22.53
CA HIS A 79 1.76 -15.79 -22.76
C HIS A 79 2.84 -14.69 -22.65
N GLU A 80 2.63 -13.51 -23.23
CA GLU A 80 3.58 -12.38 -23.11
C GLU A 80 3.80 -11.98 -21.64
N ILE A 81 2.74 -11.93 -20.85
CA ILE A 81 2.83 -11.64 -19.40
C ILE A 81 3.62 -12.73 -18.67
N GLU A 82 3.40 -14.00 -19.01
CA GLU A 82 4.14 -15.11 -18.43
C GLU A 82 5.63 -15.09 -18.77
N VAL A 83 5.99 -14.68 -20.00
CA VAL A 83 7.38 -14.44 -20.41
C VAL A 83 7.97 -13.28 -19.62
N LEU A 84 7.22 -12.17 -19.47
CA LEU A 84 7.66 -11.03 -18.67
C LEU A 84 7.93 -11.45 -17.22
N ILE A 85 7.06 -12.25 -16.58
CA ILE A 85 7.29 -12.78 -15.22
C ILE A 85 8.65 -13.50 -15.17
N GLY A 86 8.93 -14.39 -16.14
CA GLY A 86 10.21 -15.08 -16.25
C GLY A 86 11.41 -14.12 -16.31
N LYS A 87 11.31 -13.05 -17.11
CA LYS A 87 12.37 -12.02 -17.20
C LYS A 87 12.56 -11.25 -15.89
N LEU A 88 11.47 -10.84 -15.25
CA LEU A 88 11.53 -10.11 -13.98
C LEU A 88 12.17 -10.93 -12.85
N LEU A 89 12.07 -12.26 -12.88
CA LEU A 89 12.71 -13.16 -11.90
C LEU A 89 14.25 -13.16 -11.99
N THR A 90 14.82 -12.80 -13.14
CA THR A 90 16.28 -12.85 -13.36
C THR A 90 17.04 -11.71 -12.68
N GLN A 91 16.35 -10.65 -12.25
CA GLN A 91 16.98 -9.46 -11.69
C GLN A 91 16.47 -9.18 -10.26
N PRO A 92 17.36 -8.98 -9.27
CA PRO A 92 16.96 -8.72 -7.89
C PRO A 92 16.02 -7.51 -7.72
N VAL A 93 16.18 -6.47 -8.55
CA VAL A 93 15.37 -5.24 -8.48
C VAL A 93 13.92 -5.45 -8.93
N THR A 94 13.66 -6.44 -9.80
CA THR A 94 12.32 -6.75 -10.32
C THR A 94 11.70 -8.02 -9.72
N LEU A 95 12.42 -8.74 -8.86
CA LEU A 95 11.98 -10.01 -8.29
C LEU A 95 10.59 -9.91 -7.63
N ASN A 96 10.38 -8.91 -6.77
CA ASN A 96 9.09 -8.69 -6.11
C ASN A 96 7.98 -8.30 -7.10
N LEU A 97 8.30 -7.65 -8.22
CA LEU A 97 7.33 -7.35 -9.27
C LEU A 97 6.89 -8.63 -9.99
N ALA A 98 7.82 -9.56 -10.23
CA ALA A 98 7.48 -10.89 -10.75
C ALA A 98 6.52 -11.62 -9.80
N PHE A 99 6.83 -11.61 -8.50
CA PHE A 99 5.98 -12.24 -7.48
C PHE A 99 4.58 -11.63 -7.44
N ARG A 100 4.51 -10.30 -7.42
CA ARG A 100 3.26 -9.54 -7.43
C ARG A 100 2.40 -9.86 -8.66
N LEU A 101 3.00 -9.78 -9.86
CA LEU A 101 2.30 -10.05 -11.11
C LEU A 101 1.83 -11.50 -11.21
N HIS A 102 2.66 -12.46 -10.76
CA HIS A 102 2.28 -13.87 -10.70
C HIS A 102 1.11 -14.10 -9.73
N ALA A 103 1.19 -13.57 -8.51
CA ALA A 103 0.17 -13.76 -7.46
C ALA A 103 -1.21 -13.19 -7.81
N MET A 104 -1.27 -12.14 -8.63
CA MET A 104 -2.52 -11.60 -9.15
C MET A 104 -3.15 -12.50 -10.23
N ARG A 105 -2.34 -13.29 -10.95
CA ARG A 105 -2.78 -14.07 -12.13
C ARG A 105 -2.92 -15.57 -11.88
N SER A 106 -2.12 -16.13 -10.98
CA SER A 106 -2.14 -17.53 -10.58
C SER A 106 -1.94 -17.66 -9.08
N ASN A 107 -2.54 -18.69 -8.51
CA ASN A 107 -2.36 -19.06 -7.11
C ASN A 107 -1.38 -20.22 -6.92
N HIS A 108 -0.85 -20.77 -8.02
CA HIS A 108 -0.03 -21.97 -7.98
C HIS A 108 1.46 -21.62 -8.08
N ILE A 109 2.21 -22.08 -7.11
CA ILE A 109 3.66 -21.94 -7.05
C ILE A 109 4.34 -22.80 -8.12
N LEU A 110 3.72 -23.91 -8.51
CA LEU A 110 4.20 -24.78 -9.59
C LEU A 110 4.26 -24.03 -10.92
N ASP A 111 3.26 -23.19 -11.20
CA ASP A 111 3.28 -22.32 -12.36
C ASP A 111 4.52 -21.41 -12.31
N LEU A 112 4.81 -20.76 -11.17
CA LEU A 112 6.00 -19.92 -11.07
C LEU A 112 7.30 -20.74 -11.26
N SER A 113 7.33 -21.97 -10.75
CA SER A 113 8.53 -22.82 -10.75
C SER A 113 9.08 -23.12 -12.14
N VAL A 114 8.20 -23.34 -13.13
CA VAL A 114 8.59 -23.64 -14.51
C VAL A 114 9.14 -22.41 -15.26
N ARG A 115 9.00 -21.22 -14.67
CA ARG A 115 9.48 -19.95 -15.23
C ARG A 115 10.82 -19.51 -14.66
N ILE A 116 11.30 -20.19 -13.62
CA ILE A 116 12.61 -19.91 -13.02
C ILE A 116 13.69 -20.60 -13.84
N HIS A 117 14.61 -19.79 -14.36
CA HIS A 117 15.76 -20.24 -15.14
C HIS A 117 16.65 -21.19 -14.32
N ASP A 118 17.25 -22.18 -14.98
CA ASP A 118 17.93 -23.30 -14.30
C ASP A 118 19.23 -22.89 -13.57
N ASP A 119 19.77 -21.70 -13.85
CA ASP A 119 20.94 -21.13 -13.17
C ASP A 119 20.60 -20.42 -11.85
N LEU A 120 19.32 -20.21 -11.56
CA LEU A 120 18.84 -19.60 -10.33
C LEU A 120 18.51 -20.65 -9.27
N ASP A 121 18.67 -20.29 -7.99
CA ASP A 121 18.21 -21.12 -6.88
C ASP A 121 16.67 -21.11 -6.83
N ARG A 122 16.08 -22.06 -7.57
CA ARG A 122 14.63 -22.24 -7.67
C ARG A 122 13.96 -22.40 -6.32
N TYR A 123 14.61 -23.08 -5.37
CA TYR A 123 14.06 -23.26 -4.03
C TYR A 123 14.02 -21.93 -3.28
N ASP A 124 15.12 -21.18 -3.29
CA ASP A 124 15.20 -19.87 -2.60
C ASP A 124 14.16 -18.88 -3.14
N ILE A 125 14.00 -18.82 -4.46
CA ILE A 125 13.04 -17.94 -5.13
C ILE A 125 11.60 -18.32 -4.77
N LEU A 126 11.25 -19.61 -4.83
CA LEU A 126 9.87 -20.05 -4.56
C LEU A 126 9.52 -19.90 -3.08
N PHE A 127 10.46 -20.15 -2.18
CA PHE A 127 10.26 -19.88 -0.77
C PHE A 127 10.13 -18.37 -0.49
N GLY A 128 10.92 -17.54 -1.18
CA GLY A 128 10.78 -16.09 -1.19
C GLY A 128 9.42 -15.62 -1.70
N TYR A 129 8.92 -16.21 -2.78
CA TYR A 129 7.59 -15.95 -3.33
C TYR A 129 6.49 -16.30 -2.32
N ALA A 130 6.54 -17.50 -1.72
CA ALA A 130 5.54 -17.95 -0.75
C ALA A 130 5.49 -17.01 0.48
N ALA A 131 6.64 -16.61 1.01
CA ALA A 131 6.72 -15.62 2.07
C ALA A 131 6.20 -14.24 1.64
N PHE A 132 6.54 -13.81 0.42
CA PHE A 132 6.10 -12.54 -0.15
C PHE A 132 4.58 -12.48 -0.24
N VAL A 133 3.91 -13.45 -0.86
CA VAL A 133 2.44 -13.43 -1.00
C VAL A 133 1.73 -13.58 0.34
N ARG A 134 2.34 -14.30 1.29
CA ARG A 134 1.77 -14.47 2.63
C ARG A 134 1.84 -13.21 3.50
N PHE A 135 2.90 -12.41 3.34
CA PHE A 135 3.17 -11.24 4.17
C PHE A 135 3.35 -9.95 3.36
N ASN A 136 2.71 -9.86 2.19
CA ASN A 136 2.82 -8.71 1.29
C ASN A 136 2.42 -7.41 2.02
N PHE A 137 2.98 -6.28 1.61
CA PHE A 137 2.57 -4.98 2.16
C PHE A 137 1.29 -4.45 1.51
N ILE A 138 1.00 -4.90 0.29
CA ILE A 138 -0.25 -4.63 -0.42
C ILE A 138 -1.31 -5.60 0.09
N GLU A 139 -2.22 -5.11 0.92
CA GLU A 139 -3.12 -5.97 1.71
C GLU A 139 -4.00 -6.88 0.86
N HIS A 140 -4.56 -6.34 -0.22
CA HIS A 140 -5.48 -7.06 -1.08
C HIS A 140 -4.79 -8.13 -1.96
N GLU A 141 -3.46 -8.13 -2.01
CA GLU A 141 -2.63 -9.14 -2.66
C GLU A 141 -2.15 -10.23 -1.68
N ILE A 142 -2.41 -10.08 -0.37
CA ILE A 142 -2.03 -11.06 0.63
C ILE A 142 -2.84 -12.35 0.45
N LYS A 143 -2.14 -13.49 0.53
CA LYS A 143 -2.72 -14.83 0.53
C LYS A 143 -2.71 -15.42 1.91
N ARG A 144 -3.79 -16.14 2.24
CA ARG A 144 -3.93 -16.80 3.55
C ARG A 144 -3.08 -18.07 3.67
N SER A 145 -2.73 -18.43 4.91
CA SER A 145 -1.91 -19.62 5.21
C SER A 145 -2.55 -20.90 4.66
N GLU A 146 -3.89 -21.00 4.70
CA GLU A 146 -4.66 -22.14 4.20
C GLU A 146 -4.55 -22.32 2.68
N VAL A 147 -4.05 -21.32 1.96
CA VAL A 147 -3.79 -21.37 0.52
C VAL A 147 -2.32 -21.57 0.25
N VAL A 148 -1.45 -20.76 0.86
CA VAL A 148 -0.02 -20.75 0.55
C VAL A 148 0.69 -22.00 1.08
N LEU A 149 0.37 -22.47 2.30
CA LEU A 149 1.05 -23.61 2.89
C LEU A 149 0.80 -24.91 2.12
N PRO A 150 -0.45 -25.30 1.81
CA PRO A 150 -0.68 -26.52 1.04
C PRO A 150 -0.06 -26.48 -0.35
N ASP A 151 -0.09 -25.33 -1.02
CA ASP A 151 0.50 -25.16 -2.35
C ASP A 151 2.04 -25.29 -2.31
N PHE A 152 2.70 -24.67 -1.32
CA PHE A 152 4.14 -24.81 -1.10
C PHE A 152 4.54 -26.23 -0.72
N ILE A 153 3.80 -26.90 0.18
CA ILE A 153 4.02 -28.31 0.54
C ILE A 153 3.83 -29.21 -0.67
N GLY A 154 2.81 -28.95 -1.47
CA GLY A 154 2.53 -29.66 -2.72
C GLY A 154 3.69 -29.56 -3.71
N PHE A 155 4.29 -28.38 -3.85
CA PHE A 155 5.52 -28.19 -4.63
C PHE A 155 6.70 -28.97 -4.05
N MET A 156 6.95 -28.89 -2.74
CA MET A 156 8.05 -29.62 -2.11
C MET A 156 7.91 -31.14 -2.27
N SER A 157 6.67 -31.63 -2.14
CA SER A 157 6.35 -33.06 -2.22
C SER A 157 6.37 -33.58 -3.66
N ASN A 158 5.76 -32.87 -4.60
CA ASN A 158 5.60 -33.36 -5.98
C ASN A 158 6.70 -32.87 -6.92
N GLY A 159 7.19 -31.64 -6.71
CA GLY A 159 8.22 -31.02 -7.55
C GLY A 159 9.63 -31.43 -7.16
N ILE A 160 9.93 -31.52 -5.85
CA ILE A 160 11.27 -31.88 -5.33
C ILE A 160 11.29 -33.30 -4.72
N ASN A 161 10.16 -34.00 -4.68
CA ASN A 161 10.05 -35.38 -4.17
C ASN A 161 10.50 -35.53 -2.70
N LEU A 162 10.15 -34.53 -1.88
CA LEU A 162 10.41 -34.54 -0.44
C LEU A 162 9.16 -35.03 0.31
N ASP A 163 9.31 -36.11 1.09
CA ASP A 163 8.24 -36.53 1.99
C ASP A 163 8.03 -35.50 3.12
N VAL A 164 6.82 -35.53 3.71
CA VAL A 164 6.39 -34.60 4.77
C VAL A 164 7.39 -34.53 5.92
N LYS A 165 7.99 -35.67 6.33
CA LYS A 165 8.96 -35.72 7.44
C LYS A 165 10.28 -35.05 7.08
N LYS A 166 10.74 -35.17 5.84
CA LYS A 166 11.91 -34.42 5.35
C LYS A 166 11.62 -32.93 5.30
N ILE A 167 10.44 -32.52 4.85
CA ILE A 167 10.03 -31.11 4.84
C ILE A 167 10.03 -30.58 6.29
N GLU A 168 9.39 -31.29 7.22
CA GLU A 168 9.36 -30.91 8.63
C GLU A 168 10.78 -30.74 9.19
N ARG A 169 11.68 -31.70 8.97
CA ARG A 169 13.09 -31.60 9.41
C ARG A 169 13.85 -30.41 8.82
N LEU A 170 13.53 -30.01 7.58
CA LEU A 170 14.15 -28.84 6.94
C LEU A 170 13.75 -27.54 7.64
N PHE A 171 12.53 -27.47 8.17
CA PHE A 171 11.98 -26.27 8.81
C PHE A 171 11.98 -26.34 10.35
N SER A 172 12.28 -27.49 10.95
CA SER A 172 12.47 -27.66 12.39
C SER A 172 13.83 -27.13 12.89
N ASP A 173 14.75 -26.84 11.97
CA ASP A 173 16.11 -26.39 12.29
C ASP A 173 16.11 -25.03 13.03
N GLU A 174 16.92 -24.93 14.08
CA GLU A 174 17.14 -23.68 14.84
C GLU A 174 17.59 -22.51 13.97
N ARG A 175 18.17 -22.77 12.79
CA ARG A 175 18.49 -21.74 11.78
C ARG A 175 17.29 -20.89 11.37
N TRP A 176 16.06 -21.40 11.49
CA TRP A 176 14.84 -20.64 11.27
C TRP A 176 14.25 -20.10 12.59
N THR A 177 14.46 -20.76 13.72
CA THR A 177 13.77 -20.45 14.98
C THR A 177 14.59 -19.61 15.97
N HIS A 178 15.91 -19.46 15.82
CA HIS A 178 16.76 -18.69 16.74
C HIS A 178 17.18 -17.30 16.23
N LYS A 179 17.30 -16.39 17.21
CA LYS A 179 17.79 -15.00 17.08
C LYS A 179 19.28 -15.01 16.73
N ASP A 180 19.75 -13.88 16.19
CA ASP A 180 21.16 -13.50 16.06
C ASP A 180 21.90 -13.84 14.76
N GLU A 181 21.55 -13.11 13.71
CA GLU A 181 22.56 -12.42 12.89
C GLU A 181 22.26 -10.94 12.67
N PHE A 182 21.30 -10.38 13.42
CA PHE A 182 20.92 -8.98 13.28
C PHE A 182 21.85 -8.00 14.00
N ILE A 183 22.65 -8.49 14.96
CA ILE A 183 23.52 -7.65 15.81
C ILE A 183 24.75 -7.13 15.04
N ARG A 184 25.13 -7.73 13.91
CA ARG A 184 26.41 -7.40 13.25
C ARG A 184 26.48 -6.08 12.51
N LEU A 185 25.36 -5.36 12.32
CA LEU A 185 25.37 -4.09 11.60
C LEU A 185 25.10 -2.86 12.46
N GLY A 186 24.72 -2.98 13.75
CA GLY A 186 24.65 -1.86 14.70
C GLY A 186 23.75 -0.65 14.34
N LEU A 187 23.02 -0.69 13.21
CA LEU A 187 22.42 0.50 12.60
C LEU A 187 20.88 0.49 12.64
N VAL A 188 20.25 -0.68 12.77
CA VAL A 188 18.81 -0.84 13.01
C VAL A 188 18.63 -2.01 13.96
N ASP A 189 18.16 -1.73 15.19
CA ASP A 189 17.75 -2.79 16.11
C ASP A 189 16.59 -3.54 15.47
N THR A 190 16.80 -4.74 14.97
CA THR A 190 15.73 -5.47 14.28
C THR A 190 14.67 -6.00 15.24
N ASN A 191 14.87 -5.87 16.55
CA ASN A 191 13.78 -5.98 17.51
C ASN A 191 12.74 -4.87 17.31
N ILE A 192 13.05 -3.79 16.57
CA ILE A 192 12.07 -2.78 16.15
C ILE A 192 10.87 -3.45 15.51
N PHE A 193 11.06 -4.40 14.59
CA PHE A 193 9.94 -5.07 13.90
C PHE A 193 9.08 -5.94 14.82
N ASN A 194 9.57 -6.30 16.01
CA ASN A 194 8.77 -6.99 17.03
C ASN A 194 7.90 -6.01 17.83
N ASN A 195 8.22 -4.72 17.79
CA ASN A 195 7.47 -3.64 18.44
C ASN A 195 6.54 -2.90 17.48
N LEU A 196 6.54 -3.27 16.21
CA LEU A 196 5.62 -2.77 15.20
C LEU A 196 4.46 -3.75 15.05
N ASP A 197 3.25 -3.24 14.92
CA ASP A 197 2.13 -4.08 14.52
C ASP A 197 2.22 -4.47 13.03
N LYS A 198 1.26 -5.28 12.56
CA LYS A 198 1.24 -5.76 11.17
C LYS A 198 1.17 -4.62 10.16
N ASP A 199 0.38 -3.60 10.45
CA ASP A 199 0.11 -2.47 9.55
C ASP A 199 1.31 -1.52 9.47
N GLU A 200 1.98 -1.30 10.60
CA GLU A 200 3.23 -0.57 10.64
C GLU A 200 4.35 -1.28 9.90
N VAL A 201 4.44 -2.62 10.01
CA VAL A 201 5.38 -3.39 9.19
C VAL A 201 5.08 -3.25 7.69
N ARG A 202 3.80 -3.22 7.29
CA ARG A 202 3.42 -2.97 5.89
C ARG A 202 3.89 -1.59 5.42
N LEU A 203 3.71 -0.55 6.24
CA LEU A 203 4.21 0.79 5.94
C LEU A 203 5.74 0.82 5.77
N PHE A 204 6.49 0.16 6.66
CA PHE A 204 7.95 0.10 6.53
C PHE A 204 8.38 -0.60 5.24
N LYS A 205 7.70 -1.70 4.86
CA LYS A 205 7.96 -2.38 3.58
C LYS A 205 7.70 -1.48 2.38
N ALA A 206 6.58 -0.74 2.37
CA ALA A 206 6.26 0.20 1.30
C ALA A 206 7.32 1.31 1.21
N ALA A 207 7.73 1.86 2.35
CA ALA A 207 8.72 2.93 2.42
C ALA A 207 10.11 2.53 1.91
N VAL A 208 10.51 1.25 2.06
CA VAL A 208 11.84 0.77 1.62
C VAL A 208 11.80 -0.11 0.37
N GLN A 209 10.66 -0.20 -0.31
CA GLN A 209 10.50 -1.08 -1.47
C GLN A 209 11.46 -0.72 -2.62
N SER A 210 11.78 0.56 -2.79
CA SER A 210 12.74 1.06 -3.77
C SER A 210 13.55 2.25 -3.24
N ARG A 211 14.65 2.57 -3.93
CA ARG A 211 15.45 3.78 -3.64
C ARG A 211 14.62 5.06 -3.72
N TYR A 212 13.72 5.13 -4.69
CA TYR A 212 12.87 6.29 -4.93
C TYR A 212 11.88 6.49 -3.78
N GLN A 213 11.16 5.43 -3.38
CA GLN A 213 10.22 5.49 -2.26
C GLN A 213 10.92 5.81 -0.93
N ALA A 214 12.08 5.20 -0.68
CA ALA A 214 12.88 5.50 0.51
C ALA A 214 13.30 6.98 0.53
N LYS A 215 13.72 7.51 -0.63
CA LYS A 215 14.06 8.94 -0.77
C LYS A 215 12.85 9.84 -0.51
N LEU A 216 11.69 9.54 -1.09
CA LEU A 216 10.46 10.33 -0.87
C LEU A 216 10.10 10.41 0.62
N VAL A 217 10.03 9.26 1.30
CA VAL A 217 9.68 9.23 2.73
C VAL A 217 10.73 9.95 3.56
N LYS A 218 12.02 9.73 3.29
CA LYS A 218 13.11 10.41 3.99
C LYS A 218 12.97 11.94 3.88
N GLU A 219 12.84 12.45 2.66
CA GLU A 219 12.78 13.89 2.42
C GLU A 219 11.51 14.51 3.03
N ALA A 220 10.38 13.79 3.01
CA ALA A 220 9.17 14.23 3.71
C ALA A 220 9.38 14.33 5.22
N LEU A 221 10.01 13.33 5.85
CA LEU A 221 10.32 13.36 7.28
C LEU A 221 11.29 14.50 7.64
N GLU A 222 12.29 14.78 6.79
CA GLU A 222 13.20 15.92 6.96
C GLU A 222 12.45 17.26 6.90
N ALA A 223 11.56 17.45 5.91
CA ALA A 223 10.78 18.67 5.78
C ALA A 223 9.78 18.87 6.92
N ILE A 224 9.12 17.80 7.37
CA ILE A 224 8.26 17.80 8.55
C ILE A 224 9.07 18.17 9.80
N SER A 225 10.27 17.59 9.96
CA SER A 225 11.16 17.91 11.08
C SER A 225 11.54 19.40 11.09
N ASN A 226 11.78 20.00 9.93
CA ASN A 226 12.05 21.43 9.82
C ASN A 226 10.84 22.27 10.26
N GLY A 227 9.64 21.95 9.77
CA GLY A 227 8.40 22.63 10.19
C GLY A 227 8.10 22.47 11.68
N VAL A 228 8.31 21.27 12.24
CA VAL A 228 8.20 21.00 13.68
C VAL A 228 9.20 21.83 14.48
N SER A 229 10.44 21.98 13.98
CA SER A 229 11.49 22.72 14.68
C SER A 229 11.16 24.22 14.71
N LEU A 230 10.74 24.78 13.58
CA LEU A 230 10.26 26.17 13.53
C LEU A 230 9.06 26.40 14.46
N ALA A 231 8.08 25.49 14.45
CA ALA A 231 6.92 25.57 15.34
C ALA A 231 7.32 25.51 16.82
N ARG A 232 8.33 24.71 17.16
CA ARG A 232 8.87 24.63 18.53
C ARG A 232 9.59 25.91 18.93
N ASP A 233 10.42 26.46 18.05
CA ASP A 233 11.17 27.69 18.31
C ASP A 233 10.21 28.86 18.56
N TYR A 234 9.17 28.99 17.74
CA TYR A 234 8.10 29.98 17.96
C TYR A 234 7.38 29.79 19.31
N ASN A 235 7.10 28.54 19.69
CA ASN A 235 6.48 28.24 20.97
C ASN A 235 7.37 28.66 22.16
N MET A 236 8.69 28.47 22.04
CA MET A 236 9.66 28.88 23.06
C MET A 236 9.75 30.40 23.19
N GLU A 237 9.79 31.13 22.06
CA GLU A 237 9.79 32.60 22.05
C GLU A 237 8.51 33.17 22.69
N ALA A 238 7.35 32.61 22.35
CA ALA A 238 6.07 33.01 22.94
C ALA A 238 6.03 32.75 24.47
N LEU A 239 6.56 31.60 24.92
CA LEU A 239 6.66 31.28 26.35
C LEU A 239 7.62 32.22 27.10
N GLU A 240 8.75 32.61 26.49
CA GLU A 240 9.68 33.58 27.07
C GLU A 240 9.02 34.96 27.23
N ALA A 241 8.28 35.43 26.21
CA ALA A 241 7.51 36.67 26.28
C ALA A 241 6.44 36.64 27.39
N ILE A 242 5.76 35.50 27.59
CA ILE A 242 4.78 35.28 28.67
C ILE A 242 5.45 35.32 30.04
N SER A 243 6.61 34.66 30.19
CA SER A 243 7.36 34.63 31.46
C SER A 243 7.80 36.01 31.94
N ASN A 244 7.89 36.98 31.03
CA ASN A 244 8.23 38.38 31.29
C ASN A 244 7.03 39.29 31.60
N GLY A 245 5.81 38.76 31.79
CA GLY A 245 4.73 39.51 32.47
C GLY A 245 3.33 39.50 31.86
N VAL A 246 2.99 38.58 30.94
CA VAL A 246 1.61 38.47 30.42
C VAL A 246 1.06 37.08 30.71
N SER A 247 0.23 36.98 31.76
CA SER A 247 -0.53 35.79 32.07
C SER A 247 -1.52 35.48 30.94
N LEU A 248 -1.38 34.30 30.33
CA LEU A 248 -2.48 33.36 30.10
C LEU A 248 -1.87 31.94 30.03
N ALA A 249 -2.21 31.11 31.00
CA ALA A 249 -1.93 29.68 30.99
C ALA A 249 -2.65 29.02 29.80
N ARG A 250 -1.96 28.91 28.66
CA ARG A 250 -2.38 28.03 27.57
C ARG A 250 -1.21 27.08 27.31
N ASP A 251 -1.48 25.79 27.44
CA ASP A 251 -0.58 24.72 26.97
C ASP A 251 -0.56 24.74 25.43
N PHE A 252 0.04 25.78 24.84
CA PHE A 252 0.30 25.81 23.41
C PHE A 252 1.41 24.82 23.13
N ASN A 253 1.11 23.84 22.26
CA ASN A 253 2.09 22.93 21.73
C ASN A 253 2.04 23.02 20.21
N MET A 254 2.71 24.04 19.67
CA MET A 254 2.72 24.30 18.23
C MET A 254 3.31 23.14 17.41
N GLU A 255 4.20 22.33 18.00
CA GLU A 255 4.66 21.08 17.38
C GLU A 255 3.49 20.09 17.18
N VAL A 256 2.65 19.92 18.20
CA VAL A 256 1.45 19.06 18.10
C VAL A 256 0.44 19.63 17.13
N THR A 257 0.22 20.95 17.14
CA THR A 257 -0.67 21.63 16.19
C THR A 257 -0.21 21.47 14.75
N PHE A 258 1.10 21.60 14.47
CA PHE A 258 1.65 21.40 13.14
C PHE A 258 1.47 19.97 12.64
N LYS A 259 1.72 18.97 13.48
CA LYS A 259 1.47 17.56 13.12
C LYS A 259 -0.02 17.30 12.90
N ALA A 260 -0.89 17.80 13.77
CA ALA A 260 -2.32 17.66 13.62
C ALA A 260 -2.84 18.30 12.32
N MET A 261 -2.25 19.42 11.89
CA MET A 261 -2.55 20.04 10.60
C MET A 261 -2.20 19.14 9.42
N LEU A 262 -1.07 18.41 9.48
CA LEU A 262 -0.67 17.46 8.43
C LEU A 262 -1.50 16.16 8.44
N ILE A 263 -2.08 15.79 9.58
CA ILE A 263 -2.94 14.60 9.70
C ILE A 263 -4.34 14.85 9.11
N ASP A 264 -4.81 16.11 9.09
CA ASP A 264 -6.11 16.49 8.53
C ASP A 264 -6.05 16.56 7.00
N GLU A 265 -6.64 15.56 6.35
CA GLU A 265 -6.63 15.40 4.89
C GLU A 265 -7.21 16.59 4.14
N GLU A 266 -8.37 17.08 4.57
CA GLU A 266 -9.07 18.16 3.88
C GLU A 266 -8.32 19.47 4.07
N LEU A 267 -7.75 19.69 5.27
CA LEU A 267 -6.91 20.84 5.54
C LEU A 267 -5.63 20.83 4.69
N VAL A 268 -4.92 19.70 4.60
CA VAL A 268 -3.73 19.55 3.74
C VAL A 268 -4.07 19.81 2.28
N ARG A 269 -5.18 19.28 1.78
CA ARG A 269 -5.63 19.46 0.40
C ARG A 269 -5.88 20.94 0.08
N GLN A 270 -6.63 21.65 0.92
CA GLN A 270 -6.85 23.09 0.73
C GLN A 270 -5.58 23.90 0.88
N LEU A 271 -4.74 23.55 1.87
CA LEU A 271 -3.47 24.23 2.09
C LEU A 271 -2.54 24.08 0.86
N GLN A 272 -2.50 22.88 0.26
CA GLN A 272 -1.75 22.63 -0.96
C GLN A 272 -2.28 23.46 -2.15
N ALA A 273 -3.60 23.60 -2.29
CA ALA A 273 -4.21 24.44 -3.32
C ALA A 273 -3.78 25.91 -3.17
N VAL A 274 -3.84 26.44 -1.94
CA VAL A 274 -3.40 27.81 -1.63
C VAL A 274 -1.90 28.00 -1.89
N LEU A 275 -1.04 27.07 -1.46
CA LEU A 275 0.42 27.18 -1.61
C LEU A 275 0.92 27.01 -3.06
N LYS A 276 0.08 26.46 -3.94
CA LYS A 276 0.34 26.37 -5.39
C LYS A 276 -0.04 27.65 -6.14
N ASP A 277 -0.98 28.45 -5.62
CA ASP A 277 -1.45 29.68 -6.25
C ASP A 277 -0.96 30.92 -5.48
N GLU A 278 -0.03 31.66 -6.09
CA GLU A 278 0.56 32.88 -5.53
C GLU A 278 -0.50 33.92 -5.09
N ARG A 279 -1.63 34.03 -5.80
CA ARG A 279 -2.70 34.98 -5.47
C ARG A 279 -3.53 34.52 -4.27
N ALA A 280 -3.81 33.22 -4.19
CA ALA A 280 -4.48 32.65 -3.03
C ALA A 280 -3.61 32.80 -1.78
N MET A 281 -2.30 32.57 -1.91
CA MET A 281 -1.33 32.75 -0.83
C MET A 281 -1.26 34.21 -0.34
N GLN A 282 -1.20 35.20 -1.24
CA GLN A 282 -1.24 36.62 -0.88
C GLN A 282 -2.57 37.00 -0.21
N SER A 283 -3.67 36.43 -0.67
CA SER A 283 -5.00 36.65 -0.08
C SER A 283 -5.07 36.09 1.33
N LEU A 284 -4.53 34.88 1.56
CA LEU A 284 -4.41 34.28 2.88
C LEU A 284 -3.55 35.15 3.82
N GLN A 285 -2.38 35.61 3.37
CA GLN A 285 -1.52 36.51 4.16
C GLN A 285 -2.24 37.79 4.59
N ALA A 286 -3.05 38.38 3.71
CA ALA A 286 -3.84 39.57 4.03
C ALA A 286 -4.94 39.26 5.07
N MET A 287 -5.69 38.16 4.88
CA MET A 287 -6.74 37.72 5.82
C MET A 287 -6.20 37.42 7.22
N LEU A 288 -4.97 36.89 7.29
CA LEU A 288 -4.29 36.58 8.55
C LEU A 288 -3.74 37.83 9.25
N LYS A 289 -3.28 38.85 8.50
CA LYS A 289 -2.75 40.10 9.09
C LYS A 289 -3.84 41.04 9.61
N ASP A 290 -4.96 41.15 8.89
CA ASP A 290 -5.93 42.20 9.14
C ASP A 290 -7.34 41.67 9.54
N GLY A 291 -7.49 40.35 9.76
CA GLY A 291 -8.78 39.68 9.87
C GLY A 291 -9.48 39.53 8.51
N PRO A 292 -10.68 38.90 8.41
CA PRO A 292 -11.39 38.74 7.14
C PRO A 292 -11.84 40.10 6.61
N LEU A 293 -10.94 40.80 5.91
CA LEU A 293 -11.17 42.10 5.33
C LEU A 293 -11.70 41.97 3.91
N LEU A 294 -12.75 42.76 3.66
CA LEU A 294 -13.24 43.16 2.35
C LEU A 294 -12.05 43.57 1.48
N LEU A 295 -11.76 42.76 0.45
CA LEU A 295 -10.76 43.06 -0.57
C LEU A 295 -10.89 44.52 -1.05
N PRO A 296 -9.79 45.29 -1.13
CA PRO A 296 -9.84 46.64 -1.67
C PRO A 296 -10.37 46.57 -3.10
N LYS A 297 -11.53 47.19 -3.33
CA LYS A 297 -12.09 47.45 -4.65
C LYS A 297 -11.14 48.40 -5.39
N GLY A 298 -10.12 47.85 -6.04
CA GLY A 298 -9.14 48.68 -6.73
C GLY A 298 -8.05 47.87 -7.42
N VAL A 299 -8.29 47.60 -8.70
CA VAL A 299 -7.29 47.26 -9.71
C VAL A 299 -6.76 45.84 -9.66
N VAL A 300 -7.58 44.93 -10.17
CA VAL A 300 -7.29 43.88 -11.17
C VAL A 300 -8.57 43.04 -11.17
N GLU A 301 -9.21 42.85 -12.33
CA GLU A 301 -10.33 41.92 -12.47
C GLU A 301 -9.87 40.52 -12.04
N MET A 302 -10.12 40.18 -10.77
CA MET A 302 -9.87 38.86 -10.23
C MET A 302 -10.99 37.96 -10.71
N LYS A 303 -10.65 36.81 -11.30
CA LYS A 303 -11.62 35.73 -11.46
C LYS A 303 -12.02 35.25 -10.06
N GLU A 304 -13.30 35.32 -9.74
CA GLU A 304 -13.88 35.01 -8.41
C GLU A 304 -13.50 33.62 -7.89
N GLU A 305 -13.25 32.63 -8.76
CA GLU A 305 -12.92 31.25 -8.39
C GLU A 305 -11.65 31.08 -7.53
N LYS A 306 -10.66 31.97 -7.60
CA LYS A 306 -9.33 31.76 -6.95
C LYS A 306 -9.19 32.40 -5.57
N VAL A 307 -10.04 33.37 -5.24
CA VAL A 307 -10.17 33.94 -3.88
C VAL A 307 -10.91 32.96 -2.95
N ASP A 308 -11.65 32.03 -3.54
CA ASP A 308 -12.44 31.01 -2.86
C ASP A 308 -11.56 30.03 -2.04
N ASP A 309 -10.40 29.60 -2.55
CA ASP A 309 -9.57 28.58 -1.89
C ASP A 309 -8.96 29.06 -0.56
N ALA A 310 -8.51 30.32 -0.48
CA ALA A 310 -8.02 30.91 0.78
C ALA A 310 -9.16 31.03 1.82
N THR A 311 -10.35 31.42 1.35
CA THR A 311 -11.54 31.54 2.21
C THR A 311 -12.00 30.17 2.72
N LYS A 312 -12.00 29.16 1.85
CA LYS A 312 -12.27 27.76 2.20
C LYS A 312 -11.28 27.26 3.24
N LEU A 313 -9.98 27.50 3.05
CA LEU A 313 -8.95 27.10 4.01
C LEU A 313 -9.24 27.70 5.40
N ILE A 314 -9.48 29.01 5.49
CA ILE A 314 -9.82 29.66 6.78
C ILE A 314 -11.08 29.05 7.39
N SER A 315 -12.10 28.72 6.59
CA SER A 315 -13.34 28.12 7.10
C SER A 315 -13.17 26.72 7.70
N LEU A 316 -12.11 25.99 7.31
CA LEU A 316 -11.78 24.67 7.87
C LEU A 316 -11.07 24.78 9.22
N ILE A 317 -10.46 25.92 9.53
CA ILE A 317 -9.70 26.13 10.75
C ILE A 317 -10.65 26.44 11.90
N LYS A 318 -10.86 25.43 12.75
CA LYS A 318 -11.74 25.53 13.94
C LYS A 318 -10.99 25.89 15.22
N LYS A 319 -9.68 25.72 15.23
CA LYS A 319 -8.82 25.91 16.40
C LYS A 319 -7.97 27.16 16.21
N GLU A 320 -8.01 28.03 17.21
CA GLU A 320 -7.18 29.24 17.29
C GLU A 320 -5.68 28.92 17.11
N ASP A 321 -5.21 27.85 17.74
CA ASP A 321 -3.81 27.42 17.65
C ASP A 321 -3.37 27.13 16.21
N THR A 322 -4.26 26.57 15.39
CA THR A 322 -3.99 26.28 13.97
C THR A 322 -3.93 27.58 13.15
N LEU A 323 -4.76 28.57 13.49
CA LEU A 323 -4.71 29.89 12.86
C LEU A 323 -3.39 30.59 13.16
N GLN A 324 -2.99 30.63 14.45
CA GLN A 324 -1.73 31.23 14.89
C GLN A 324 -0.50 30.54 14.28
N LEU A 325 -0.56 29.20 14.15
CA LEU A 325 0.48 28.45 13.47
C LEU A 325 0.62 28.89 12.01
N LEU A 326 -0.50 29.06 11.29
CA LEU A 326 -0.47 29.55 9.91
C LEU A 326 0.01 31.00 9.82
N GLU A 327 -0.41 31.89 10.72
CA GLU A 327 0.11 33.26 10.79
C GLU A 327 1.64 33.28 10.88
N MET A 328 2.19 32.43 11.75
CA MET A 328 3.64 32.28 11.92
C MET A 328 4.32 31.77 10.65
N PHE A 329 3.77 30.74 10.00
CA PHE A 329 4.32 30.26 8.73
C PHE A 329 4.18 31.26 7.58
N MET A 330 3.18 32.14 7.64
CA MET A 330 2.89 33.14 6.61
C MET A 330 3.61 34.48 6.85
N ALA A 331 4.39 34.60 7.93
CA ALA A 331 5.07 35.83 8.34
C ALA A 331 6.09 36.33 7.31
N ASP A 332 6.86 35.42 6.71
CA ASP A 332 7.88 35.73 5.70
C ASP A 332 8.08 34.58 4.69
N ASN A 333 8.87 34.87 3.65
CA ASN A 333 9.08 33.95 2.53
C ASN A 333 9.83 32.66 2.91
N GLU A 334 10.72 32.68 3.91
CA GLU A 334 11.45 31.48 4.31
C GLU A 334 10.54 30.55 5.12
N HIS A 335 9.71 31.10 6.00
CA HIS A 335 8.70 30.33 6.72
C HIS A 335 7.67 29.70 5.76
N VAL A 336 7.19 30.47 4.78
CA VAL A 336 6.28 29.97 3.74
C VAL A 336 6.93 28.82 2.96
N LYS A 337 8.22 28.94 2.64
CA LYS A 337 8.97 27.91 1.93
C LYS A 337 9.10 26.62 2.75
N ILE A 338 9.32 26.72 4.08
CA ILE A 338 9.35 25.55 4.97
C ILE A 338 7.99 24.85 4.99
N LEU A 339 6.90 25.61 5.14
CA LEU A 339 5.54 25.05 5.11
C LEU A 339 5.25 24.38 3.76
N LYS A 340 5.58 25.06 2.67
CA LYS A 340 5.40 24.55 1.30
C LYS A 340 6.17 23.28 1.05
N ASP A 341 7.43 23.22 1.46
CA ASP A 341 8.25 22.01 1.30
C ASP A 341 7.68 20.84 2.10
N ALA A 342 7.27 21.07 3.35
CA ALA A 342 6.63 20.05 4.19
C ALA A 342 5.33 19.52 3.57
N VAL A 343 4.41 20.39 3.18
CA VAL A 343 3.12 20.00 2.57
C VAL A 343 3.32 19.26 1.26
N VAL A 344 4.18 19.77 0.36
CA VAL A 344 4.41 19.15 -0.96
C VAL A 344 5.02 17.75 -0.82
N ARG A 345 6.03 17.60 0.03
CA ARG A 345 6.68 16.28 0.23
C ARG A 345 5.80 15.30 1.00
N PHE A 346 5.01 15.81 1.94
CA PHE A 346 4.01 15.02 2.64
C PHE A 346 2.97 14.45 1.65
N THR A 347 2.40 15.30 0.79
CA THR A 347 1.47 14.84 -0.26
C THR A 347 2.11 13.83 -1.21
N ALA A 348 3.39 14.00 -1.57
CA ALA A 348 4.07 13.02 -2.42
C ALA A 348 4.18 11.62 -1.77
N VAL A 349 4.32 11.56 -0.44
CA VAL A 349 4.26 10.30 0.30
C VAL A 349 2.83 9.75 0.37
N ASP A 350 1.84 10.60 0.60
CA ASP A 350 0.42 10.22 0.58
C ASP A 350 0.02 9.60 -0.76
N ASP A 351 0.40 10.23 -1.87
CA ASP A 351 0.14 9.75 -3.24
C ASP A 351 0.83 8.41 -3.50
N MET A 352 2.10 8.29 -3.11
CA MET A 352 2.86 7.05 -3.22
C MET A 352 2.20 5.91 -2.42
N LEU A 353 1.82 6.13 -1.16
CA LEU A 353 1.21 5.08 -0.33
C LEU A 353 -0.18 4.69 -0.86
N SER A 354 -1.02 5.69 -1.16
CA SER A 354 -2.41 5.47 -1.62
C SER A 354 -2.46 4.70 -2.93
N SER A 355 -1.51 4.93 -3.83
CA SER A 355 -1.45 4.25 -5.12
C SER A 355 -1.17 2.74 -5.10
N THR A 356 -0.63 2.26 -3.97
CA THR A 356 -0.33 0.83 -3.80
C THR A 356 -1.54 0.06 -3.27
N GLU A 357 -2.55 0.75 -2.76
CA GLU A 357 -3.74 0.14 -2.17
C GLU A 357 -4.94 0.30 -3.09
N LEU A 358 -5.71 -0.78 -3.20
CA LEU A 358 -7.02 -0.75 -3.83
C LEU A 358 -7.95 0.14 -3.01
N ASP A 359 -8.87 0.85 -3.66
CA ASP A 359 -9.91 1.61 -2.97
C ASP A 359 -11.03 0.71 -2.45
N THR A 360 -10.64 -0.22 -1.57
CA THR A 360 -11.49 -1.23 -0.94
C THR A 360 -12.71 -0.63 -0.26
N VAL A 361 -12.60 0.62 0.24
CA VAL A 361 -13.70 1.32 0.90
C VAL A 361 -14.85 1.57 -0.07
N THR A 362 -14.56 2.25 -1.19
CA THR A 362 -15.58 2.57 -2.20
C THR A 362 -16.18 1.30 -2.81
N ILE A 363 -15.34 0.30 -3.08
CA ILE A 363 -15.78 -0.97 -3.67
C ILE A 363 -16.67 -1.78 -2.71
N LEU A 364 -16.28 -1.92 -1.43
CA LEU A 364 -17.12 -2.62 -0.46
C LEU A 364 -18.41 -1.89 -0.16
N GLN A 365 -18.40 -0.56 -0.12
CA GLN A 365 -19.62 0.22 0.02
C GLN A 365 -20.57 -0.06 -1.16
N ALA A 366 -20.05 -0.04 -2.40
CA ALA A 366 -20.85 -0.39 -3.58
C ALA A 366 -21.36 -1.84 -3.58
N ILE A 367 -20.63 -2.78 -2.95
CA ILE A 367 -21.11 -4.16 -2.76
C ILE A 367 -22.24 -4.21 -1.72
N LEU A 368 -22.11 -3.46 -0.62
CA LEU A 368 -23.10 -3.42 0.47
C LEU A 368 -24.35 -2.62 0.10
N ASP A 369 -24.25 -1.69 -0.85
CA ASP A 369 -25.38 -0.94 -1.40
C ASP A 369 -26.20 -1.76 -2.44
N ASP A 370 -25.67 -2.89 -2.92
CA ASP A 370 -26.33 -3.78 -3.89
C ASP A 370 -27.08 -4.92 -3.16
N PRO A 371 -28.43 -4.92 -3.17
CA PRO A 371 -29.21 -5.91 -2.42
C PRO A 371 -28.95 -7.36 -2.83
N ILE A 372 -28.62 -7.62 -4.10
CA ILE A 372 -28.37 -8.98 -4.60
C ILE A 372 -27.00 -9.44 -4.10
N LYS A 373 -25.98 -8.57 -4.12
CA LYS A 373 -24.65 -8.90 -3.58
C LYS A 373 -24.68 -9.07 -2.07
N VAL A 374 -25.48 -8.28 -1.35
CA VAL A 374 -25.69 -8.47 0.09
C VAL A 374 -26.27 -9.86 0.39
N GLN A 375 -27.25 -10.35 -0.38
CA GLN A 375 -27.79 -11.71 -0.20
C GLN A 375 -26.74 -12.81 -0.44
N ILE A 376 -25.83 -12.61 -1.41
CA ILE A 376 -24.69 -13.52 -1.61
C ILE A 376 -23.80 -13.53 -0.36
N LEU A 377 -23.53 -12.36 0.23
CA LEU A 377 -22.75 -12.24 1.46
C LEU A 377 -23.48 -12.85 2.67
N GLU A 378 -24.78 -12.66 2.81
CA GLU A 378 -25.58 -13.32 3.87
C GLU A 378 -25.41 -14.83 3.81
N ASN A 379 -25.50 -15.42 2.61
CA ASN A 379 -25.27 -16.86 2.44
C ASN A 379 -23.81 -17.25 2.73
N ALA A 380 -22.85 -16.48 2.23
CA ALA A 380 -21.43 -16.72 2.45
C ALA A 380 -21.03 -16.66 3.93
N LEU A 381 -21.66 -15.79 4.72
CA LEU A 381 -21.31 -15.51 6.12
C LEU A 381 -22.18 -16.25 7.14
N LYS A 382 -23.16 -17.03 6.67
CA LYS A 382 -24.18 -17.71 7.48
C LYS A 382 -23.60 -18.63 8.55
N ASP A 383 -22.58 -19.40 8.22
CA ASP A 383 -21.87 -20.29 9.13
C ASP A 383 -20.41 -20.50 8.68
N GLU A 384 -19.62 -21.16 9.51
CA GLU A 384 -18.19 -21.39 9.25
C GLU A 384 -17.92 -22.29 8.04
N THR A 385 -18.88 -23.14 7.64
CA THR A 385 -18.74 -24.01 6.46
C THR A 385 -18.85 -23.18 5.19
N HIS A 386 -19.91 -22.37 5.09
CA HIS A 386 -20.13 -21.46 3.96
C HIS A 386 -19.02 -20.41 3.89
N LEU A 387 -18.59 -19.88 5.04
CA LEU A 387 -17.49 -18.93 5.11
C LEU A 387 -16.19 -19.57 4.59
N SER A 388 -15.85 -20.79 5.05
CA SER A 388 -14.66 -21.50 4.59
C SER A 388 -14.70 -21.74 3.07
N LEU A 389 -15.86 -22.12 2.54
CA LEU A 389 -16.04 -22.34 1.10
C LEU A 389 -15.89 -21.03 0.31
N PHE A 390 -16.55 -19.96 0.75
CA PHE A 390 -16.48 -18.66 0.11
C PHE A 390 -15.05 -18.11 0.14
N LYS A 391 -14.36 -18.22 1.28
CA LYS A 391 -12.94 -17.86 1.42
C LYS A 391 -12.06 -18.61 0.41
N LYS A 392 -12.29 -19.90 0.18
CA LYS A 392 -11.55 -20.70 -0.82
C LYS A 392 -11.84 -20.26 -2.24
N VAL A 393 -13.09 -19.93 -2.56
CA VAL A 393 -13.50 -19.49 -3.89
C VAL A 393 -12.93 -18.12 -4.22
N LEU A 394 -12.94 -17.20 -3.26
CA LEU A 394 -12.30 -15.89 -3.42
C LEU A 394 -10.83 -16.03 -3.76
N GLU A 395 -10.14 -17.04 -3.22
CA GLU A 395 -8.72 -17.29 -3.51
C GLU A 395 -8.53 -18.00 -4.85
N ASP A 396 -9.39 -18.96 -5.18
CA ASP A 396 -9.30 -19.81 -6.37
C ASP A 396 -10.63 -19.86 -7.14
N LYS A 397 -10.69 -19.12 -8.24
CA LYS A 397 -11.87 -19.01 -9.09
C LYS A 397 -12.32 -20.34 -9.70
N GLU A 398 -11.43 -21.33 -9.84
CA GLU A 398 -11.82 -22.65 -10.38
C GLU A 398 -12.76 -23.39 -9.43
N LYS A 399 -12.75 -23.02 -8.15
CA LYS A 399 -13.63 -23.59 -7.12
C LYS A 399 -15.01 -22.93 -7.06
N ILE A 400 -15.28 -21.91 -7.87
CA ILE A 400 -16.55 -21.15 -7.86
C ILE A 400 -17.78 -22.03 -8.03
N HIS A 401 -17.69 -23.08 -8.83
CA HIS A 401 -18.81 -23.97 -9.12
C HIS A 401 -19.42 -24.58 -7.86
N LYS A 402 -18.62 -24.89 -6.83
CA LYS A 402 -19.13 -25.49 -5.58
C LYS A 402 -19.99 -24.52 -4.78
N PHE A 403 -19.55 -23.28 -4.63
CA PHE A 403 -20.33 -22.26 -3.93
C PHE A 403 -21.52 -21.78 -4.75
N ARG A 404 -21.35 -21.68 -6.07
CA ARG A 404 -22.41 -21.26 -6.99
C ARG A 404 -23.65 -22.15 -6.91
N VAL A 405 -23.50 -23.47 -6.83
CA VAL A 405 -24.65 -24.40 -6.76
C VAL A 405 -25.37 -24.36 -5.41
N GLU A 406 -24.77 -23.78 -4.37
CA GLU A 406 -25.39 -23.58 -3.07
C GLU A 406 -26.23 -22.29 -3.01
N LEU A 407 -26.15 -21.43 -4.02
CA LEU A 407 -26.98 -20.23 -4.12
C LEU A 407 -28.41 -20.59 -4.58
N PRO A 408 -29.45 -20.03 -3.91
CA PRO A 408 -30.85 -20.41 -4.07
C PRO A 408 -31.44 -20.16 -5.46
N ASP A 409 -30.94 -19.17 -6.21
CA ASP A 409 -31.50 -18.80 -7.52
C ASP A 409 -30.44 -18.35 -8.54
N LYS A 410 -30.87 -18.27 -9.80
CA LYS A 410 -30.02 -17.92 -10.94
C LYS A 410 -29.54 -16.46 -10.90
N THR A 411 -30.31 -15.56 -10.32
CA THR A 411 -29.96 -14.14 -10.20
C THR A 411 -28.75 -13.96 -9.28
N GLN A 412 -28.74 -14.63 -8.11
CA GLN A 412 -27.60 -14.63 -7.21
C GLN A 412 -26.37 -15.31 -7.83
N GLN A 413 -26.57 -16.39 -8.60
CA GLN A 413 -25.48 -17.03 -9.32
C GLN A 413 -24.85 -16.12 -10.39
N ASP A 414 -25.66 -15.35 -11.11
CA ASP A 414 -25.17 -14.44 -12.14
C ASP A 414 -24.51 -13.20 -11.51
N ALA A 415 -25.01 -12.71 -10.38
CA ALA A 415 -24.35 -11.66 -9.60
C ALA A 415 -23.03 -12.15 -8.98
N LEU A 416 -22.96 -13.40 -8.52
CA LEU A 416 -21.70 -14.02 -8.11
C LEU A 416 -20.71 -14.06 -9.27
N ASP A 417 -21.14 -14.50 -10.45
CA ASP A 417 -20.29 -14.51 -11.65
C ASP A 417 -19.76 -13.09 -11.94
N GLN A 418 -20.60 -12.04 -11.85
CA GLN A 418 -20.17 -10.64 -12.01
C GLN A 418 -19.14 -10.18 -10.97
N VAL A 419 -19.32 -10.55 -9.69
CA VAL A 419 -18.33 -10.26 -8.63
C VAL A 419 -16.98 -10.88 -8.98
N PHE A 420 -16.97 -12.09 -9.55
CA PHE A 420 -15.74 -12.80 -9.93
C PHE A 420 -15.17 -12.39 -11.29
N GLU A 421 -15.94 -11.69 -12.12
CA GLU A 421 -15.43 -11.01 -13.31
C GLU A 421 -14.71 -9.70 -12.96
N ASP A 422 -15.06 -9.06 -11.84
CA ASP A 422 -14.41 -7.88 -11.32
C ASP A 422 -13.40 -8.22 -10.21
N MET A 423 -12.12 -8.32 -10.59
CA MET A 423 -11.05 -8.63 -9.64
C MET A 423 -10.91 -7.62 -8.50
N ASN A 424 -11.33 -6.36 -8.70
CA ASN A 424 -11.32 -5.37 -7.62
C ASN A 424 -12.34 -5.73 -6.53
N GLN A 425 -13.51 -6.24 -6.92
CA GLN A 425 -14.51 -6.73 -5.96
C GLN A 425 -13.99 -7.98 -5.22
N VAL A 426 -13.40 -8.94 -5.93
CA VAL A 426 -12.79 -10.14 -5.31
C VAL A 426 -11.73 -9.75 -4.28
N PHE A 427 -10.81 -8.85 -4.66
CA PHE A 427 -9.74 -8.36 -3.79
C PHE A 427 -10.29 -7.60 -2.58
N SER A 428 -11.29 -6.76 -2.78
CA SER A 428 -11.94 -6.02 -1.68
C SER A 428 -12.60 -6.95 -0.67
N LEU A 429 -13.29 -8.00 -1.15
CA LEU A 429 -13.88 -9.04 -0.30
C LEU A 429 -12.82 -9.86 0.44
N ARG A 430 -11.67 -10.15 -0.19
CA ARG A 430 -10.56 -10.81 0.52
C ARG A 430 -10.05 -9.96 1.68
N VAL A 431 -9.89 -8.65 1.48
CA VAL A 431 -9.48 -7.73 2.55
C VAL A 431 -10.49 -7.74 3.70
N ALA A 432 -11.79 -7.68 3.39
CA ALA A 432 -12.84 -7.71 4.43
C ALA A 432 -12.88 -9.02 5.23
N LEU A 433 -12.26 -10.10 4.72
CA LEU A 433 -12.28 -11.45 5.30
C LEU A 433 -10.90 -11.94 5.75
N ILE A 434 -9.91 -11.05 5.83
CA ILE A 434 -8.51 -11.41 6.11
C ILE A 434 -8.26 -11.72 7.59
N ASP A 435 -9.01 -11.08 8.49
CA ASP A 435 -8.93 -11.27 9.94
C ASP A 435 -10.32 -11.21 10.58
N ASP A 436 -10.42 -11.73 11.80
CA ASP A 436 -11.69 -11.87 12.52
C ASP A 436 -12.32 -10.51 12.86
N GLY A 437 -11.53 -9.48 13.12
CA GLY A 437 -12.06 -8.14 13.42
C GLY A 437 -12.81 -7.55 12.23
N ARG A 438 -12.26 -7.66 11.02
CA ARG A 438 -12.92 -7.22 9.78
C ARG A 438 -14.12 -8.09 9.44
N LEU A 439 -14.01 -9.40 9.62
CA LEU A 439 -15.10 -10.34 9.39
C LEU A 439 -16.33 -10.01 10.27
N GLU A 440 -16.12 -9.73 11.55
CA GLU A 440 -17.23 -9.39 12.46
C GLU A 440 -17.88 -8.05 12.08
N LEU A 441 -17.09 -7.06 11.67
CA LEU A 441 -17.64 -5.80 11.16
C LEU A 441 -18.43 -6.01 9.86
N LEU A 442 -17.93 -6.85 8.94
CA LEU A 442 -18.64 -7.18 7.71
C LEU A 442 -19.96 -7.92 8.00
N ARG A 443 -19.93 -8.90 8.93
CA ARG A 443 -21.15 -9.60 9.39
C ARG A 443 -22.17 -8.61 9.96
N ALA A 444 -21.72 -7.63 10.74
CA ALA A 444 -22.60 -6.59 11.26
C ALA A 444 -23.21 -5.73 10.13
N ALA A 445 -22.37 -5.27 9.19
CA ALA A 445 -22.81 -4.43 8.06
C ALA A 445 -23.77 -5.13 7.09
N VAL A 446 -23.59 -6.44 6.88
CA VAL A 446 -24.50 -7.25 6.04
C VAL A 446 -25.89 -7.36 6.68
N ASN A 447 -25.97 -7.38 8.01
CA ASN A 447 -27.25 -7.50 8.74
C ASN A 447 -27.88 -6.15 9.11
N ASP A 448 -27.09 -5.08 9.17
CA ASP A 448 -27.51 -3.76 9.60
C ASP A 448 -26.79 -2.68 8.79
N ASN A 449 -27.54 -1.98 7.93
CA ASN A 449 -26.99 -0.94 7.07
C ASN A 449 -26.38 0.23 7.86
N GLU A 450 -26.80 0.47 9.10
CA GLU A 450 -26.20 1.50 9.96
C GLU A 450 -24.75 1.15 10.33
N LYS A 451 -24.36 -0.13 10.22
CA LYS A 451 -23.00 -0.64 10.51
C LYS A 451 -22.05 -0.59 9.32
N VAL A 452 -22.52 -0.21 8.12
CA VAL A 452 -21.66 -0.05 6.94
C VAL A 452 -20.56 0.99 7.21
N MET A 453 -20.89 2.08 7.92
CA MET A 453 -19.92 3.11 8.27
C MET A 453 -18.82 2.62 9.22
N ASP A 454 -19.13 1.65 10.10
CA ASP A 454 -18.13 1.05 11.00
C ASP A 454 -17.07 0.28 10.19
N VAL A 455 -17.49 -0.45 9.15
CA VAL A 455 -16.57 -1.12 8.21
C VAL A 455 -15.72 -0.11 7.44
N VAL A 456 -16.37 0.92 6.88
CA VAL A 456 -15.70 1.99 6.11
C VAL A 456 -14.63 2.68 6.95
N ASP A 457 -14.96 3.10 8.17
CA ASP A 457 -14.03 3.80 9.05
C ASP A 457 -12.89 2.90 9.53
N PHE A 458 -13.17 1.62 9.78
CA PHE A 458 -12.13 0.65 10.12
C PHE A 458 -11.13 0.48 8.96
N LEU A 459 -11.62 0.29 7.74
CA LEU A 459 -10.76 0.10 6.57
C LEU A 459 -9.98 1.36 6.22
N LYS A 460 -10.58 2.54 6.36
CA LYS A 460 -9.85 3.81 6.21
C LYS A 460 -8.68 3.89 7.17
N LYS A 461 -8.85 3.57 8.46
CA LYS A 461 -7.76 3.57 9.46
C LYS A 461 -6.62 2.60 9.11
N LYS A 462 -6.91 1.54 8.35
CA LYS A 462 -5.95 0.52 7.93
C LYS A 462 -5.21 0.84 6.63
N LYS A 463 -5.59 1.90 5.91
CA LYS A 463 -4.84 2.37 4.75
C LYS A 463 -3.45 2.86 5.16
N LEU A 464 -2.43 2.55 4.37
CA LEU A 464 -1.03 2.90 4.64
C LEU A 464 -0.81 4.39 4.85
N VAL A 465 -1.53 5.23 4.10
CA VAL A 465 -1.49 6.69 4.27
C VAL A 465 -1.95 7.13 5.67
N ASN A 466 -2.99 6.49 6.20
CA ASN A 466 -3.51 6.81 7.54
C ASN A 466 -2.64 6.21 8.64
N ILE A 467 -2.00 5.07 8.39
CA ILE A 467 -0.96 4.51 9.27
C ILE A 467 0.22 5.49 9.33
N PHE A 468 0.69 6.01 8.19
CA PHE A 468 1.78 6.99 8.13
C PHE A 468 1.43 8.28 8.89
N ARG A 469 0.23 8.83 8.68
CA ARG A 469 -0.29 9.97 9.45
C ARG A 469 -0.26 9.71 10.96
N SER A 470 -0.73 8.54 11.39
CA SER A 470 -0.75 8.16 12.81
C SER A 470 0.65 8.03 13.42
N LEU A 471 1.68 7.70 12.60
CA LEU A 471 3.06 7.64 13.08
C LEU A 471 3.60 9.02 13.45
N LEU A 472 3.07 10.12 12.90
CA LEU A 472 3.56 11.47 13.19
C LEU A 472 3.44 11.85 14.68
N ASP A 473 2.50 11.22 15.40
CA ASP A 473 2.34 11.40 16.84
C ASP A 473 3.37 10.62 17.68
N SER A 474 4.10 9.68 17.06
CA SER A 474 5.08 8.83 17.74
C SER A 474 6.51 9.17 17.33
N LYS A 475 7.18 10.02 18.11
CA LYS A 475 8.60 10.38 17.91
C LYS A 475 9.50 9.15 17.73
N LYS A 476 9.27 8.08 18.51
CA LYS A 476 10.04 6.84 18.44
C LYS A 476 9.88 6.17 17.06
N LYS A 477 8.64 6.03 16.57
CA LYS A 477 8.36 5.33 15.31
C LYS A 477 8.76 6.16 14.09
N ILE A 478 8.64 7.49 14.13
CA ILE A 478 9.20 8.38 13.10
C ILE A 478 10.72 8.21 12.99
N ASN A 479 11.43 8.20 14.12
CA ASN A 479 12.88 8.02 14.10
C ASN A 479 13.27 6.66 13.50
N TRP A 480 12.50 5.61 13.78
CA TRP A 480 12.69 4.30 13.16
C TRP A 480 12.44 4.33 11.65
N LEU A 481 11.37 4.99 11.19
CA LEU A 481 11.06 5.12 9.77
C LEU A 481 12.10 5.97 9.03
N GLY A 482 12.58 7.06 9.64
CA GLY A 482 13.66 7.88 9.11
C GLY A 482 14.98 7.12 8.99
N ALA A 483 15.33 6.31 10.00
CA ALA A 483 16.50 5.43 9.93
C ALA A 483 16.34 4.37 8.83
N ALA A 484 15.14 3.79 8.69
CA ALA A 484 14.84 2.78 7.68
C ALA A 484 14.93 3.31 6.24
N THR A 485 14.60 4.57 6.02
CA THR A 485 14.54 5.20 4.68
C THR A 485 15.81 5.95 4.30
N SER A 486 16.80 5.98 5.20
CA SER A 486 18.10 6.62 4.99
C SER A 486 19.03 5.78 4.09
N THR A 487 20.35 5.97 4.21
CA THR A 487 21.38 5.18 3.49
C THR A 487 21.32 3.68 3.74
N HIS A 488 20.49 3.23 4.68
CA HIS A 488 20.37 1.84 5.09
C HIS A 488 19.11 1.12 4.58
N TYR A 489 18.35 1.70 3.65
CA TYR A 489 17.08 1.12 3.21
C TYR A 489 17.22 -0.30 2.64
N LYS A 490 18.32 -0.61 1.92
CA LYS A 490 18.57 -1.97 1.41
C LYS A 490 18.74 -2.99 2.54
N GLN A 491 19.48 -2.63 3.59
CA GLN A 491 19.65 -3.50 4.76
C GLN A 491 18.30 -3.75 5.44
N VAL A 492 17.46 -2.71 5.57
CA VAL A 492 16.12 -2.84 6.15
C VAL A 492 15.20 -3.67 5.28
N GLN A 493 15.23 -3.47 3.96
CA GLN A 493 14.47 -4.28 3.00
C GLN A 493 14.83 -5.76 3.13
N HIS A 494 16.14 -6.09 3.17
CA HIS A 494 16.60 -7.46 3.39
C HIS A 494 16.19 -8.01 4.76
N ALA A 495 16.22 -7.19 5.81
CA ALA A 495 15.77 -7.58 7.14
C ALA A 495 14.28 -7.96 7.16
N LEU A 496 13.43 -7.16 6.50
CA LEU A 496 12.00 -7.41 6.36
C LEU A 496 11.73 -8.69 5.55
N GLN A 497 12.44 -8.90 4.44
CA GLN A 497 12.34 -10.13 3.64
C GLN A 497 12.72 -11.37 4.47
N ARG A 498 13.82 -11.31 5.24
CA ARG A 498 14.25 -12.40 6.13
C ARG A 498 13.24 -12.66 7.24
N ARG A 499 12.66 -11.60 7.83
CA ARG A 499 11.57 -11.72 8.82
C ARG A 499 10.40 -12.49 8.23
N ASP A 500 9.92 -12.12 7.05
CA ASP A 500 8.77 -12.78 6.42
C ASP A 500 9.06 -14.25 6.11
N ARG A 501 10.25 -14.53 5.56
CA ARG A 501 10.73 -15.89 5.31
C ARG A 501 10.75 -16.74 6.58
N ARG A 502 11.22 -16.17 7.69
CA ARG A 502 11.22 -16.83 9.01
C ARG A 502 9.80 -17.08 9.53
N MET A 503 8.93 -16.08 9.45
CA MET A 503 7.53 -16.23 9.85
C MET A 503 6.84 -17.32 9.02
N PHE A 504 7.11 -17.38 7.72
CA PHE A 504 6.57 -18.40 6.83
C PHE A 504 7.09 -19.80 7.19
N ALA A 505 8.39 -19.95 7.43
CA ALA A 505 8.97 -21.21 7.91
C ALA A 505 8.30 -21.70 9.21
N MET A 506 8.02 -20.78 10.14
CA MET A 506 7.36 -21.12 11.41
C MET A 506 5.89 -21.49 11.22
N GLU A 507 5.13 -20.78 10.37
CA GLU A 507 3.76 -21.18 10.00
C GLU A 507 3.75 -22.57 9.33
N LEU A 508 4.71 -22.83 8.44
CA LEU A 508 4.86 -24.11 7.76
C LEU A 508 5.17 -25.25 8.75
N PHE A 509 6.16 -25.06 9.63
CA PHE A 509 6.51 -26.05 10.66
C PHE A 509 5.31 -26.37 11.56
N ASN A 510 4.63 -25.35 12.08
CA ASN A 510 3.44 -25.53 12.94
C ASN A 510 2.31 -26.26 12.20
N HIS A 511 2.11 -25.96 10.92
CA HIS A 511 1.12 -26.64 10.10
C HIS A 511 1.47 -28.13 9.91
N LEU A 512 2.73 -28.45 9.63
CA LEU A 512 3.19 -29.83 9.48
C LEU A 512 3.03 -30.63 10.79
N GLU A 513 3.40 -30.06 11.94
CA GLU A 513 3.15 -30.70 13.24
C GLU A 513 1.65 -30.96 13.48
N SER A 514 0.78 -30.03 13.07
CA SER A 514 -0.66 -30.19 13.25
C SER A 514 -1.24 -31.32 12.40
N LEU A 515 -0.69 -31.53 11.20
CA LEU A 515 -1.07 -32.63 10.30
C LEU A 515 -0.62 -33.99 10.85
N GLU A 516 0.55 -34.07 11.48
CA GLU A 516 1.00 -35.31 12.13
C GLU A 516 0.13 -35.65 13.34
N LYS A 517 -0.23 -34.66 14.17
CA LYS A 517 -1.12 -34.84 15.33
C LYS A 517 -2.52 -35.30 14.91
N THR A 518 -3.06 -34.80 13.80
CA THR A 518 -4.37 -35.24 13.29
C THR A 518 -4.34 -36.61 12.63
N LYS A 519 -3.24 -37.01 11.98
CA LYS A 519 -3.06 -38.37 11.46
C LYS A 519 -2.77 -39.43 12.53
N GLY A 520 -2.28 -39.02 13.70
CA GLY A 520 -2.09 -39.89 14.87
C GLY A 520 -3.37 -40.14 15.68
N ILE A 521 -4.50 -39.54 15.29
CA ILE A 521 -5.83 -39.71 15.90
C ILE A 521 -6.75 -40.30 14.82
N GLU A 522 -6.45 -41.51 14.36
CA GLU A 522 -7.45 -42.40 13.78
C GLU A 522 -7.60 -43.60 14.74
N PRO A 523 -8.81 -43.91 15.24
CA PRO A 523 -9.04 -45.06 16.12
C PRO A 523 -8.88 -46.42 15.43
#